data_AF-A0A3D0HDT5-F1
#
_entry.id   AF-A0A3D0HDT5-F1
#
_cell.length_a   1.000
_cell.length_b   1.000
_cell.length_c   1.000
_cell.angle_alpha   90.00
_cell.angle_beta   90.00
_cell.angle_gamma   90.00
#
_symmetry.space_group_name_H-M   'P 1'
#
loop_
_entity.id
_entity.type
_entity.pdbx_description
1 polymer ?
#
loop_
_entity_poly.entity_id
_entity_poly.type
_entity_poly.pdbx_seq_one_letter_code
_entity_poly.pdbx_strand_id
1 'polypeptide(L)'
;MAKPFLSNFEIALTPLSPVHIGCGEDYEPTSFVVENGLLYSFASGTVALPEKQRNELRMLVGPAAVEDAGISRIARFFDKYKQTFKPFAQSIVPIDSAPLKQFRNLLEGAKGPDLKTIAQNRIERTSYCIRGGFSMPYLPGSSLKGALHTALFDRIHQAKGTGPIEKKDGGLKLDEILLGGTMNLSPMRLISVSDFMPTSESVITRITMGRRISKKHPLTEPPEQAIPVAFEVVEKAQYQAFKGSLTLRQSHGLPGEPDPQRSYQTVNDICKDLNRFSLAQFRQSAEQKYWTNSPNATAKWFA
;
A
#
# COMPACT_ATOMS: atom_id res chain seq x y z
N MET A 1 -18.09 33.73 -18.00
CA MET A 1 -16.84 33.27 -18.65
C MET A 1 -17.03 31.83 -19.09
N ALA A 2 -16.65 31.47 -20.32
CA ALA A 2 -16.68 30.09 -20.79
C ALA A 2 -15.68 29.26 -19.98
N LYS A 3 -16.09 28.06 -19.53
CA LYS A 3 -15.18 27.15 -18.83
C LYS A 3 -14.18 26.57 -19.84
N PRO A 4 -12.88 26.44 -19.48
CA PRO A 4 -11.91 25.80 -20.36
C PRO A 4 -12.29 24.34 -20.60
N PHE A 5 -12.17 23.87 -21.83
CA PHE A 5 -12.44 22.48 -22.23
C PHE A 5 -11.64 21.47 -21.40
N LEU A 6 -10.40 21.82 -21.06
CA LEU A 6 -9.46 21.01 -20.30
C LEU A 6 -8.74 21.89 -19.27
N SER A 7 -8.64 21.41 -18.03
CA SER A 7 -7.92 22.07 -16.94
C SER A 7 -6.88 21.12 -16.35
N ASN A 8 -5.65 21.58 -16.21
CA ASN A 8 -4.55 20.83 -15.61
C ASN A 8 -4.16 21.46 -14.27
N PHE A 9 -3.89 20.61 -13.29
CA PHE A 9 -3.51 21.01 -11.95
C PHE A 9 -2.30 20.20 -11.52
N GLU A 10 -1.27 20.88 -11.02
CA GLU A 10 -0.20 20.21 -10.29
C GLU A 10 -0.68 19.91 -8.88
N ILE A 11 -0.40 18.70 -8.40
CA ILE A 11 -0.79 18.26 -7.07
C ILE A 11 0.48 17.83 -6.33
N ALA A 12 0.65 18.38 -5.13
CA ALA A 12 1.64 17.91 -4.18
C ALA A 12 0.94 17.15 -3.04
N LEU A 13 1.51 16.01 -2.64
CA LEU A 13 0.96 15.16 -1.59
C LEU A 13 1.88 15.17 -0.37
N THR A 14 1.28 15.40 0.80
CA THR A 14 1.92 15.23 2.11
C THR A 14 1.21 14.09 2.82
N PRO A 15 1.87 12.94 3.03
CA PRO A 15 1.29 11.86 3.84
C PRO A 15 1.06 12.36 5.27
N LEU A 16 -0.17 12.31 5.77
CA LEU A 16 -0.49 12.67 7.17
C LEU A 16 -0.43 11.47 8.13
N SER A 17 -0.36 10.27 7.57
CA SER A 17 -0.19 9.00 8.25
C SER A 17 0.79 8.14 7.47
N PRO A 18 1.29 7.02 8.03
CA PRO A 18 1.96 6.01 7.23
C PRO A 18 1.06 5.54 6.09
N VAL A 19 1.59 5.44 4.88
CA VAL A 19 0.85 5.04 3.67
C VAL A 19 1.51 3.83 3.05
N HIS A 20 0.73 2.76 2.86
CA HIS A 20 1.12 1.58 2.09
C HIS A 20 0.25 1.48 0.83
N ILE A 21 0.87 1.39 -0.35
CA ILE A 21 0.17 1.02 -1.58
C ILE A 21 0.90 -0.18 -2.17
N GLY A 22 0.39 -1.39 -1.95
CA GLY A 22 1.05 -2.62 -2.35
C GLY A 22 1.24 -2.74 -3.87
N CYS A 23 2.42 -3.24 -4.28
CA CYS A 23 2.71 -3.58 -5.69
C CYS A 23 2.57 -5.08 -5.99
N GLY A 24 2.23 -5.90 -5.00
CA GLY A 24 2.15 -7.36 -5.12
C GLY A 24 3.48 -8.08 -4.96
N GLU A 25 4.55 -7.35 -4.63
CA GLU A 25 5.86 -7.91 -4.27
C GLU A 25 6.11 -7.83 -2.77
N ASP A 26 6.96 -8.74 -2.27
CA ASP A 26 7.35 -8.80 -0.86
C ASP A 26 8.88 -8.77 -0.74
N TYR A 27 9.38 -8.24 0.38
CA TYR A 27 10.71 -8.62 0.86
C TYR A 27 10.61 -10.03 1.45
N GLU A 28 11.31 -10.96 0.82
CA GLU A 28 11.37 -12.36 1.26
C GLU A 28 12.64 -12.57 2.10
N PRO A 29 12.63 -13.46 3.11
CA PRO A 29 13.82 -13.74 3.93
C PRO A 29 15.07 -14.23 3.17
N THR A 30 14.96 -14.46 1.86
CA THR A 30 16.04 -14.86 0.93
C THR A 30 16.54 -13.70 0.05
N SER A 31 15.89 -12.54 0.13
CA SER A 31 16.18 -11.33 -0.65
C SER A 31 16.46 -10.10 0.22
N PHE A 32 16.70 -10.30 1.52
CA PHE A 32 17.18 -9.25 2.41
C PHE A 32 18.04 -9.78 3.56
N VAL A 33 18.80 -8.88 4.18
CA VAL A 33 19.47 -9.06 5.48
C VAL A 33 19.20 -7.86 6.37
N VAL A 34 19.35 -8.03 7.69
CA VAL A 34 19.16 -6.93 8.64
C VAL A 34 20.44 -6.70 9.46
N GLU A 35 20.82 -5.44 9.59
CA GLU A 35 21.91 -4.99 10.46
C GLU A 35 21.61 -3.58 10.99
N ASN A 36 21.88 -3.32 12.28
CA ASN A 36 21.73 -2.00 12.91
C ASN A 36 20.36 -1.33 12.72
N GLY A 37 19.27 -2.12 12.69
CA GLY A 37 17.91 -1.59 12.50
C GLY A 37 17.58 -1.18 11.07
N LEU A 38 18.39 -1.58 10.09
CA LEU A 38 18.17 -1.37 8.66
C LEU A 38 18.03 -2.72 7.95
N LEU A 39 16.99 -2.84 7.12
CA LEU A 39 16.82 -3.92 6.16
C LEU A 39 17.53 -3.54 4.86
N TYR A 40 18.39 -4.43 4.37
CA TYR A 40 19.10 -4.33 3.11
C TYR A 40 18.54 -5.36 2.14
N SER A 41 17.76 -4.94 1.15
CA SER A 41 17.17 -5.84 0.15
C SER A 41 18.00 -5.87 -1.13
N PHE A 42 18.16 -7.06 -1.70
CA PHE A 42 18.98 -7.32 -2.88
C PHE A 42 18.36 -8.42 -3.75
N ALA A 43 18.69 -8.41 -5.04
CA ALA A 43 18.39 -9.53 -5.93
C ALA A 43 19.43 -10.64 -5.69
N SER A 44 19.08 -11.69 -4.95
CA SER A 44 20.03 -12.74 -4.55
C SER A 44 20.76 -13.40 -5.72
N GLY A 45 20.12 -13.52 -6.88
CA GLY A 45 20.70 -14.08 -8.11
C GLY A 45 21.80 -13.23 -8.77
N THR A 46 21.93 -11.94 -8.41
CA THR A 46 22.95 -11.05 -9.00
C THR A 46 24.25 -11.00 -8.19
N VAL A 47 24.26 -11.58 -6.98
CA VAL A 47 25.41 -11.53 -6.07
C VAL A 47 26.38 -12.66 -6.38
N ALA A 48 27.62 -12.31 -6.73
CA ALA A 48 28.68 -13.28 -6.97
C ALA A 48 29.15 -13.92 -5.66
N LEU A 49 28.90 -15.22 -5.50
CA LEU A 49 29.33 -15.99 -4.33
C LEU A 49 30.68 -16.69 -4.56
N PRO A 50 31.60 -16.63 -3.57
CA PRO A 50 32.75 -17.52 -3.48
C PRO A 50 32.33 -18.99 -3.54
N GLU A 51 33.20 -19.86 -4.08
CA GLU A 51 32.90 -21.28 -4.30
C GLU A 51 32.39 -21.98 -3.03
N LYS A 52 33.03 -21.74 -1.88
CA LYS A 52 32.62 -22.28 -0.59
C LYS A 52 31.19 -21.90 -0.21
N GLN A 53 30.83 -20.62 -0.36
CA GLN A 53 29.49 -20.10 -0.04
C GLN A 53 28.44 -20.65 -1.03
N ARG A 54 28.81 -20.75 -2.31
CA ARG A 54 27.96 -21.34 -3.36
C ARG A 54 27.66 -22.81 -3.09
N ASN A 55 28.67 -23.59 -2.72
CA ASN A 55 28.50 -25.01 -2.37
C ASN A 55 27.64 -25.17 -1.11
N GLU A 56 27.86 -24.35 -0.08
CA GLU A 56 27.01 -24.31 1.12
C GLU A 56 25.54 -24.02 0.76
N LEU A 57 25.27 -22.98 -0.03
CA LEU A 57 23.92 -22.65 -0.47
C LEU A 57 23.29 -23.77 -1.31
N ARG A 58 24.05 -24.39 -2.22
CA ARG A 58 23.57 -25.52 -3.05
C ARG A 58 23.15 -26.70 -2.18
N MET A 59 23.88 -27.00 -1.12
CA MET A 59 23.52 -28.07 -0.18
C MET A 59 22.25 -27.74 0.62
N LEU A 60 21.98 -26.45 0.88
CA LEU A 60 20.77 -26.02 1.59
C LEU A 60 19.50 -26.05 0.73
N VAL A 61 19.63 -25.94 -0.60
CA VAL A 61 18.51 -25.87 -1.56
C VAL A 61 18.30 -27.19 -2.32
N GLY A 62 19.27 -28.12 -2.26
CA GLY A 62 19.24 -29.35 -3.06
C GLY A 62 18.20 -30.40 -2.61
N PRO A 63 18.00 -31.48 -3.39
CA PRO A 63 16.98 -32.52 -3.14
C PRO A 63 17.10 -33.26 -1.80
N ALA A 64 18.30 -33.21 -1.18
CA ALA A 64 18.55 -33.77 0.15
C ALA A 64 18.11 -32.84 1.30
N ALA A 65 17.58 -31.65 0.98
CA ALA A 65 16.93 -30.77 1.94
C ALA A 65 15.57 -31.38 2.31
N VAL A 66 15.60 -32.33 3.24
CA VAL A 66 14.40 -32.92 3.85
C VAL A 66 13.53 -31.81 4.44
N GLU A 67 12.22 -32.03 4.30
CA GLU A 67 11.06 -31.19 4.59
C GLU A 67 11.18 -30.26 5.81
N ASP A 68 10.41 -29.18 5.78
CA ASP A 68 9.90 -28.49 6.97
C ASP A 68 10.79 -27.47 7.71
N ALA A 69 12.04 -27.25 7.29
CA ALA A 69 12.92 -26.19 7.85
C ALA A 69 13.69 -25.34 6.81
N GLY A 70 13.28 -25.39 5.54
CA GLY A 70 14.04 -24.85 4.41
C GLY A 70 14.28 -23.33 4.48
N ILE A 71 13.21 -22.54 4.63
CA ILE A 71 13.34 -21.07 4.54
C ILE A 71 14.18 -20.46 5.66
N SER A 72 14.05 -20.94 6.90
CA SER A 72 14.87 -20.49 8.04
C SER A 72 16.34 -20.84 7.86
N ARG A 73 16.64 -22.01 7.29
CA ARG A 73 18.02 -22.41 6.96
C ARG A 73 18.64 -21.51 5.91
N ILE A 74 17.89 -21.21 4.85
CA ILE A 74 18.33 -20.31 3.78
C ILE A 74 18.47 -18.87 4.32
N ALA A 75 17.52 -18.38 5.11
CA ALA A 75 17.59 -17.06 5.74
C ALA A 75 18.83 -16.94 6.66
N ARG A 76 19.15 -17.97 7.44
CA ARG A 76 20.39 -18.03 8.25
C ARG A 76 21.66 -17.97 7.40
N PHE A 77 21.66 -18.56 6.20
CA PHE A 77 22.79 -18.44 5.29
C PHE A 77 23.01 -16.99 4.85
N PHE A 78 21.94 -16.30 4.43
CA PHE A 78 22.02 -14.88 4.07
C PHE A 78 22.44 -14.02 5.25
N ASP A 79 21.90 -14.27 6.45
CA ASP A 79 22.28 -13.55 7.66
C ASP A 79 23.75 -13.78 8.04
N LYS A 80 24.23 -15.03 8.02
CA LYS A 80 25.63 -15.41 8.28
C LYS A 80 26.61 -14.69 7.36
N TYR A 81 26.26 -14.54 6.08
CA TYR A 81 27.11 -13.91 5.07
C TYR A 81 26.62 -12.50 4.69
N LYS A 82 25.93 -11.79 5.59
CA LYS A 82 25.29 -10.50 5.28
C LYS A 82 26.23 -9.46 4.66
N GLN A 83 27.51 -9.46 5.06
CA GLN A 83 28.50 -8.52 4.50
C GLN A 83 28.79 -8.77 3.01
N THR A 84 28.58 -9.99 2.51
CA THR A 84 28.66 -10.30 1.06
C THR A 84 27.51 -9.65 0.29
N PHE A 85 26.31 -9.60 0.89
CA PHE A 85 25.08 -9.18 0.20
C PHE A 85 24.78 -7.69 0.33
N LYS A 86 25.09 -7.08 1.48
CA LYS A 86 24.83 -5.66 1.77
C LYS A 86 25.32 -4.69 0.67
N PRO A 87 26.51 -4.86 0.06
CA PRO A 87 26.96 -3.96 -1.02
C PRO A 87 26.07 -3.96 -2.26
N PHE A 88 25.24 -4.98 -2.45
CA PHE A 88 24.33 -5.13 -3.59
C PHE A 88 22.89 -4.70 -3.26
N ALA A 89 22.69 -4.02 -2.14
CA ALA A 89 21.35 -3.60 -1.71
C ALA A 89 20.75 -2.58 -2.71
N GLN A 90 19.55 -2.89 -3.19
CA GLN A 90 18.71 -2.03 -4.04
C GLN A 90 17.71 -1.21 -3.21
N SER A 91 17.50 -1.61 -1.95
CA SER A 91 16.70 -0.86 -0.97
C SER A 91 17.36 -0.97 0.40
N ILE A 92 17.41 0.16 1.12
CA ILE A 92 17.86 0.23 2.50
C ILE A 92 16.75 0.91 3.29
N VAL A 93 16.07 0.15 4.15
CA VAL A 93 14.83 0.61 4.80
C VAL A 93 14.93 0.41 6.31
N PRO A 94 14.68 1.44 7.14
CA PRO A 94 14.55 1.30 8.58
C PRO A 94 13.48 0.27 8.95
N ILE A 95 13.78 -0.62 9.90
CA ILE A 95 12.86 -1.66 10.37
C ILE A 95 12.55 -1.48 11.86
N ASP A 96 11.26 -1.50 12.19
CA ASP A 96 10.80 -1.40 13.57
C ASP A 96 11.11 -2.66 14.38
N SER A 97 11.11 -2.53 15.70
CA SER A 97 11.43 -3.62 16.62
C SER A 97 10.52 -4.85 16.51
N ALA A 98 9.24 -4.66 16.18
CA ALA A 98 8.27 -5.74 16.02
C ALA A 98 8.55 -6.64 14.80
N PRO A 99 8.62 -6.13 13.56
CA PRO A 99 9.01 -6.95 12.41
C PRO A 99 10.46 -7.47 12.53
N LEU A 100 11.38 -6.73 13.16
CA LEU A 100 12.72 -7.24 13.44
C LEU A 100 12.72 -8.45 14.37
N LYS A 101 11.92 -8.42 15.45
CA LYS A 101 11.77 -9.56 16.36
C LYS A 101 11.20 -10.77 15.63
N GLN A 102 10.23 -10.55 14.74
CA GLN A 102 9.64 -11.61 13.93
C GLN A 102 10.70 -12.29 13.04
N PHE A 103 11.54 -11.50 12.36
CA PHE A 103 12.65 -12.02 11.56
C PHE A 103 13.68 -12.77 12.41
N ARG A 104 14.01 -12.28 13.61
CA ARG A 104 14.94 -12.99 14.53
C ARG A 104 14.40 -14.35 14.95
N ASN A 105 13.10 -14.44 15.27
CA ASN A 105 12.47 -15.72 15.58
C ASN A 105 12.58 -16.71 14.41
N LEU A 106 12.45 -16.23 13.16
CA LEU A 106 12.67 -17.05 11.96
C LEU A 106 14.10 -17.60 11.91
N LEU A 107 15.10 -16.76 12.20
CA LEU A 107 16.51 -17.17 12.22
C LEU A 107 16.78 -18.20 13.32
N GLU A 108 16.18 -18.05 14.50
CA GLU A 108 16.28 -18.98 15.63
C GLU A 108 15.56 -20.31 15.38
N GLY A 109 14.70 -20.39 14.35
CA GLY A 109 13.85 -21.56 14.10
C GLY A 109 12.74 -21.72 15.14
N ALA A 110 12.38 -20.63 15.83
CA ALA A 110 11.34 -20.65 16.83
C ALA A 110 9.96 -20.84 16.18
N LYS A 111 9.36 -22.01 16.45
CA LYS A 111 8.04 -22.52 16.01
C LYS A 111 7.96 -23.03 14.58
N GLY A 112 8.37 -24.29 14.42
CA GLY A 112 7.72 -25.33 13.61
C GLY A 112 7.43 -25.08 12.13
N PRO A 113 7.11 -26.13 11.36
CA PRO A 113 7.12 -26.08 9.90
C PRO A 113 5.87 -25.51 9.24
N ASP A 114 5.09 -24.68 9.91
CA ASP A 114 3.82 -24.29 9.32
C ASP A 114 4.07 -23.28 8.19
N LEU A 115 3.51 -23.52 6.99
CA LEU A 115 3.49 -22.57 5.87
C LEU A 115 3.01 -21.17 6.31
N LYS A 116 2.21 -21.12 7.39
CA LYS A 116 1.82 -19.89 8.08
C LYS A 116 3.00 -19.07 8.61
N THR A 117 4.05 -19.69 9.14
CA THR A 117 5.26 -19.01 9.64
C THR A 117 6.04 -18.38 8.48
N ILE A 118 6.06 -19.02 7.31
CA ILE A 118 6.72 -18.48 6.10
C ILE A 118 5.96 -17.27 5.56
N ALA A 119 4.63 -17.38 5.41
CA ALA A 119 3.77 -16.27 4.98
C ALA A 119 3.86 -15.07 5.94
N GLN A 120 4.02 -15.33 7.24
CA GLN A 120 4.18 -14.29 8.26
C GLN A 120 5.49 -13.49 8.13
N ASN A 121 6.56 -14.05 7.58
CA ASN A 121 7.87 -13.39 7.48
C ASN A 121 8.10 -12.66 6.14
N ARG A 122 7.07 -12.59 5.30
CA ARG A 122 7.07 -11.73 4.10
C ARG A 122 6.71 -10.32 4.53
N ILE A 123 7.41 -9.33 3.98
CA ILE A 123 7.13 -7.91 4.25
C ILE A 123 6.56 -7.31 2.96
N GLU A 124 5.30 -6.89 2.98
CA GLU A 124 4.63 -6.35 1.80
C GLU A 124 5.27 -5.02 1.39
N ARG A 125 5.77 -4.94 0.15
CA ARG A 125 6.44 -3.75 -0.37
C ARG A 125 5.44 -2.70 -0.82
N THR A 126 5.78 -1.43 -0.59
CA THR A 126 5.02 -0.33 -1.20
C THR A 126 5.41 -0.16 -2.66
N SER A 127 4.52 0.43 -3.45
CA SER A 127 4.75 0.74 -4.86
C SER A 127 6.02 1.57 -5.01
N TYR A 128 6.90 1.09 -5.90
CA TYR A 128 8.21 1.68 -6.11
C TYR A 128 8.59 1.70 -7.59
N CYS A 129 9.47 2.61 -7.96
CA CYS A 129 10.13 2.67 -9.25
C CYS A 129 11.64 2.55 -9.05
N ILE A 130 12.37 2.06 -10.06
CA ILE A 130 13.83 2.04 -10.03
C ILE A 130 14.38 3.34 -10.60
N ARG A 131 15.19 4.06 -9.83
CA ARG A 131 15.94 5.24 -10.30
C ARG A 131 17.36 5.18 -9.75
N GLY A 132 18.35 5.34 -10.63
CA GLY A 132 19.76 5.27 -10.22
C GLY A 132 20.18 3.94 -9.60
N GLY A 133 19.47 2.84 -9.90
CA GLY A 133 19.71 1.51 -9.32
C GLY A 133 19.04 1.26 -7.96
N PHE A 134 18.37 2.26 -7.39
CA PHE A 134 17.66 2.16 -6.12
C PHE A 134 16.14 2.13 -6.32
N SER A 135 15.46 1.40 -5.44
CA SER A 135 14.00 1.46 -5.34
C SER A 135 13.60 2.73 -4.62
N MET A 136 12.75 3.54 -5.27
CA MET A 136 12.14 4.72 -4.68
C MET A 136 10.62 4.58 -4.67
N PRO A 137 9.96 4.93 -3.56
CA PRO A 137 8.51 4.85 -3.47
C PRO A 137 7.84 5.82 -4.45
N TYR A 138 6.71 5.43 -5.00
CA TYR A 138 5.79 6.34 -5.71
C TYR A 138 4.35 5.99 -5.32
N LEU A 139 3.42 6.92 -5.52
CA LEU A 139 2.00 6.66 -5.30
C LEU A 139 1.31 6.56 -6.66
N PRO A 140 0.77 5.39 -7.03
CA PRO A 140 0.02 5.23 -8.26
C PRO A 140 -1.16 6.21 -8.36
N GLY A 141 -1.31 6.87 -9.50
CA GLY A 141 -2.43 7.78 -9.77
C GLY A 141 -3.77 7.07 -9.74
N SER A 142 -3.78 5.77 -10.03
CA SER A 142 -4.94 4.89 -9.91
C SER A 142 -5.48 4.80 -8.47
N SER A 143 -4.63 4.89 -7.45
CA SER A 143 -5.06 4.87 -6.05
C SER A 143 -5.84 6.14 -5.69
N LEU A 144 -5.34 7.32 -6.09
CA LEU A 144 -6.09 8.58 -5.92
C LEU A 144 -7.36 8.59 -6.78
N LYS A 145 -7.28 8.11 -8.03
CA LYS A 145 -8.45 8.00 -8.90
C LYS A 145 -9.53 7.07 -8.33
N GLY A 146 -9.13 6.00 -7.64
CA GLY A 146 -10.04 5.13 -6.88
C GLY A 146 -10.74 5.87 -5.74
N ALA A 147 -10.02 6.68 -4.97
CA ALA A 147 -10.62 7.50 -3.91
C ALA A 147 -11.63 8.53 -4.48
N LEU A 148 -11.29 9.17 -5.61
CA LEU A 148 -12.21 10.06 -6.34
C LEU A 148 -13.46 9.32 -6.82
N HIS A 149 -13.30 8.12 -7.37
CA HIS A 149 -14.41 7.28 -7.80
C HIS A 149 -15.36 6.99 -6.63
N THR A 150 -14.83 6.56 -5.48
CA THR A 150 -15.64 6.25 -4.31
C THR A 150 -16.39 7.49 -3.79
N ALA A 151 -15.73 8.65 -3.68
CA ALA A 151 -16.38 9.87 -3.20
C ALA A 151 -17.48 10.38 -4.16
N LEU A 152 -17.26 10.27 -5.48
CA LEU A 152 -18.24 10.61 -6.49
C LEU A 152 -19.44 9.66 -6.44
N PHE A 153 -19.16 8.37 -6.36
CA PHE A 153 -20.17 7.33 -6.27
C PHE A 153 -21.06 7.52 -5.03
N ASP A 154 -20.45 7.80 -3.87
CA ASP A 154 -21.16 8.14 -2.63
C ASP A 154 -22.08 9.36 -2.81
N ARG A 155 -21.60 10.45 -3.43
CA ARG A 155 -22.43 11.64 -3.70
C ARG A 155 -23.68 11.27 -4.50
N ILE A 156 -23.50 10.55 -5.60
CA ILE A 156 -24.59 10.20 -6.51
C ILE A 156 -25.59 9.27 -5.82
N HIS A 157 -25.10 8.31 -5.03
CA HIS A 157 -25.95 7.40 -4.27
C HIS A 157 -26.80 8.16 -3.24
N GLN A 158 -26.20 9.06 -2.46
CA GLN A 158 -26.94 9.88 -1.48
C GLN A 158 -27.99 10.77 -2.15
N ALA A 159 -27.68 11.40 -3.28
CA ALA A 159 -28.60 12.26 -4.00
C ALA A 159 -29.84 11.53 -4.56
N LYS A 160 -29.72 10.23 -4.87
CA LYS A 160 -30.87 9.43 -5.32
C LYS A 160 -31.80 9.00 -4.19
N GLY A 161 -31.40 9.15 -2.92
CA GLY A 161 -32.20 8.74 -1.76
C GLY A 161 -32.56 7.24 -1.74
N THR A 162 -31.88 6.43 -2.57
CA THR A 162 -32.13 5.01 -2.67
C THR A 162 -31.65 4.34 -1.38
N GLY A 163 -32.52 3.58 -0.72
CA GLY A 163 -32.14 2.72 0.39
C GLY A 163 -31.07 1.68 -0.01
N PRO A 164 -30.70 0.77 0.90
CA PRO A 164 -29.67 -0.24 0.64
C PRO A 164 -29.97 -0.99 -0.67
N ILE A 165 -29.09 -0.87 -1.65
CA ILE A 165 -29.28 -1.54 -2.94
C ILE A 165 -28.92 -3.01 -2.72
N GLU A 166 -29.91 -3.90 -2.83
CA GLU A 166 -29.69 -5.34 -2.69
C GLU A 166 -28.61 -5.79 -3.67
N LYS A 167 -27.61 -6.53 -3.18
CA LYS A 167 -26.58 -7.18 -4.00
C LYS A 167 -27.18 -8.33 -4.81
N LYS A 168 -28.08 -8.02 -5.74
CA LYS A 168 -28.49 -8.94 -6.79
C LYS A 168 -27.65 -8.58 -8.02
N ASP A 169 -26.63 -9.41 -8.23
CA ASP A 169 -25.64 -9.37 -9.31
C ASP A 169 -24.54 -8.29 -9.17
N GLY A 170 -23.37 -8.74 -8.69
CA GLY A 170 -22.01 -8.15 -8.84
C GLY A 170 -21.89 -6.62 -8.96
N GLY A 171 -21.15 -5.98 -8.04
CA GLY A 171 -20.98 -4.52 -7.94
C GLY A 171 -20.69 -3.72 -9.23
N LEU A 172 -20.24 -4.38 -10.31
CA LEU A 172 -20.13 -3.79 -11.65
C LEU A 172 -21.45 -3.23 -12.20
N LYS A 173 -22.60 -3.91 -11.99
CA LYS A 173 -23.90 -3.38 -12.43
C LYS A 173 -24.29 -2.11 -11.68
N LEU A 174 -23.87 -2.00 -10.42
CA LEU A 174 -24.18 -0.86 -9.57
C LEU A 174 -23.42 0.40 -10.00
N ASP A 175 -22.13 0.25 -10.32
CA ASP A 175 -21.31 1.32 -10.88
C ASP A 175 -21.91 1.83 -12.19
N GLU A 176 -22.30 0.94 -13.10
CA GLU A 176 -22.94 1.35 -14.36
C GLU A 176 -24.25 2.12 -14.14
N ILE A 177 -25.10 1.67 -13.22
CA ILE A 177 -26.38 2.31 -12.91
C ILE A 177 -26.18 3.71 -12.29
N LEU A 178 -25.27 3.84 -11.34
CA LEU A 178 -25.05 5.09 -10.63
C LEU A 178 -24.26 6.09 -11.48
N LEU A 179 -23.19 5.65 -12.14
CA LEU A 179 -22.36 6.50 -12.98
C LEU A 179 -22.96 6.77 -14.36
N GLY A 180 -24.01 6.05 -14.76
CA GLY A 180 -24.78 6.37 -15.97
C GLY A 180 -24.28 5.69 -17.24
N GLY A 181 -23.68 4.50 -17.12
CA GLY A 181 -23.31 3.65 -18.24
C GLY A 181 -21.99 2.90 -18.02
N THR A 182 -21.55 2.21 -19.07
CA THR A 182 -20.27 1.48 -19.10
C THR A 182 -19.08 2.43 -19.08
N MET A 183 -17.85 1.90 -19.09
CA MET A 183 -16.60 2.69 -19.03
C MET A 183 -16.56 3.92 -19.96
N ASN A 184 -17.19 3.86 -21.14
CA ASN A 184 -17.18 4.96 -22.11
C ASN A 184 -17.99 6.19 -21.69
N LEU A 185 -19.04 5.99 -20.88
CA LEU A 185 -19.94 7.03 -20.39
C LEU A 185 -19.69 7.37 -18.92
N SER A 186 -18.76 6.68 -18.26
CA SER A 186 -18.40 6.96 -16.87
C SER A 186 -17.81 8.39 -16.73
N PRO A 187 -18.26 9.17 -15.73
CA PRO A 187 -17.67 10.46 -15.39
C PRO A 187 -16.16 10.38 -15.11
N MET A 188 -15.66 9.22 -14.67
CA MET A 188 -14.23 9.02 -14.39
C MET A 188 -13.35 9.07 -15.64
N ARG A 189 -13.93 9.01 -16.84
CA ARG A 189 -13.22 9.24 -18.11
C ARG A 189 -12.74 10.69 -18.27
N LEU A 190 -13.44 11.62 -17.62
CA LEU A 190 -13.11 13.05 -17.65
C LEU A 190 -11.97 13.42 -16.70
N ILE A 191 -11.53 12.48 -15.87
CA ILE A 191 -10.48 12.70 -14.87
C ILE A 191 -9.28 11.84 -15.22
N SER A 192 -8.14 12.48 -15.47
CA SER A 192 -6.85 11.81 -15.57
C SER A 192 -6.01 12.20 -14.37
N VAL A 193 -5.37 11.21 -13.75
CA VAL A 193 -4.49 11.41 -12.60
C VAL A 193 -3.18 10.74 -12.96
N SER A 194 -2.07 11.49 -12.93
CA SER A 194 -0.75 10.91 -13.13
C SER A 194 -0.31 10.15 -11.89
N ASP A 195 0.70 9.32 -12.05
CA ASP A 195 1.43 8.80 -10.89
C ASP A 195 2.11 9.97 -10.16
N PHE A 196 2.24 9.79 -8.85
CA PHE A 196 2.87 10.75 -7.95
C PHE A 196 4.29 10.29 -7.67
N MET A 197 5.23 10.97 -8.31
CA MET A 197 6.65 10.68 -8.19
C MET A 197 7.24 11.39 -6.97
N PRO A 198 8.25 10.80 -6.31
CA PRO A 198 8.90 11.42 -5.18
C PRO A 198 9.61 12.70 -5.64
N THR A 199 9.46 13.78 -4.86
CA THR A 199 10.05 15.10 -5.18
C THR A 199 11.56 15.16 -4.94
N SER A 200 12.07 14.22 -4.15
CA SER A 200 13.47 14.08 -3.78
C SER A 200 13.80 12.60 -3.57
N GLU A 201 15.09 12.26 -3.57
CA GLU A 201 15.56 10.92 -3.23
C GLU A 201 15.47 10.63 -1.72
N SER A 202 15.10 11.63 -0.92
CA SER A 202 15.00 11.54 0.55
C SER A 202 13.61 11.17 1.05
N VAL A 203 12.70 10.71 0.20
CA VAL A 203 11.40 10.20 0.68
C VAL A 203 11.64 8.94 1.50
N ILE A 204 11.31 9.02 2.77
CA ILE A 204 11.58 8.00 3.77
C ILE A 204 10.46 6.95 3.73
N THR A 205 10.85 5.69 3.61
CA THR A 205 10.01 4.53 3.92
C THR A 205 10.48 3.86 5.21
N ARG A 206 9.60 3.06 5.82
CA ARG A 206 9.88 2.28 7.02
C ARG A 206 9.16 0.95 6.94
N ILE A 207 9.77 -0.09 7.49
CA ILE A 207 9.11 -1.37 7.72
C ILE A 207 8.47 -1.35 9.10
N THR A 208 7.16 -1.46 9.14
CA THR A 208 6.37 -1.46 10.37
C THR A 208 5.38 -2.64 10.41
N MET A 209 4.79 -2.89 11.57
CA MET A 209 3.81 -3.95 11.77
C MET A 209 2.39 -3.39 11.77
N GLY A 210 1.59 -3.80 10.79
CA GLY A 210 0.15 -3.58 10.79
C GLY A 210 -0.60 -4.78 11.38
N ARG A 211 -1.88 -4.57 11.70
CA ARG A 211 -2.79 -5.64 12.14
C ARG A 211 -3.98 -5.71 11.19
N ARG A 212 -4.22 -6.88 10.61
CA ARG A 212 -5.40 -7.11 9.77
C ARG A 212 -6.60 -7.40 10.66
N ILE A 213 -7.64 -6.58 10.53
CA ILE A 213 -8.89 -6.68 11.30
C ILE A 213 -9.98 -7.20 10.37
N SER A 214 -10.77 -8.17 10.84
CA SER A 214 -11.91 -8.72 10.10
C SER A 214 -12.95 -7.65 9.81
N LYS A 215 -13.45 -7.61 8.56
CA LYS A 215 -14.59 -6.75 8.19
C LYS A 215 -15.93 -7.28 8.69
N LYS A 216 -16.04 -8.57 9.03
CA LYS A 216 -17.29 -9.23 9.50
C LYS A 216 -17.48 -9.10 11.01
N HIS A 217 -16.36 -9.14 11.73
CA HIS A 217 -16.29 -8.84 13.16
C HIS A 217 -15.34 -7.68 13.34
N PRO A 218 -15.67 -6.49 12.79
CA PRO A 218 -14.86 -5.33 13.04
C PRO A 218 -14.98 -5.07 14.54
N LEU A 219 -13.90 -5.40 15.26
CA LEU A 219 -13.59 -4.81 16.55
C LEU A 219 -14.33 -5.38 17.78
N THR A 220 -14.85 -6.61 17.71
CA THR A 220 -15.21 -7.40 18.92
C THR A 220 -14.08 -8.33 19.38
N GLU A 221 -13.15 -8.66 18.50
CA GLU A 221 -11.97 -9.46 18.83
C GLU A 221 -10.85 -8.57 19.39
N PRO A 222 -10.20 -8.95 20.51
CA PRO A 222 -9.11 -8.16 21.07
C PRO A 222 -7.96 -7.99 20.05
N PRO A 223 -7.17 -6.90 20.13
CA PRO A 223 -6.04 -6.63 19.20
C PRO A 223 -5.02 -7.77 19.07
N GLU A 224 -5.00 -8.69 20.02
CA GLU A 224 -4.15 -9.87 20.10
C GLU A 224 -4.56 -10.99 19.14
N GLN A 225 -5.83 -11.01 18.69
CA GLN A 225 -6.34 -11.98 17.72
C GLN A 225 -6.16 -11.52 16.26
N ALA A 226 -5.83 -10.23 16.05
CA ALA A 226 -5.56 -9.70 14.72
C ALA A 226 -4.25 -10.28 14.16
N ILE A 227 -4.28 -10.65 12.87
CA ILE A 227 -3.12 -11.24 12.21
C ILE A 227 -2.09 -10.12 11.97
N PRO A 228 -0.88 -10.20 12.57
CA PRO A 228 0.17 -9.22 12.34
C PRO A 228 0.75 -9.43 10.93
N VAL A 229 0.95 -8.32 10.22
CA VAL A 229 1.56 -8.31 8.88
C VAL A 229 2.56 -7.16 8.82
N ALA A 230 3.76 -7.43 8.31
CA ALA A 230 4.78 -6.43 8.12
C ALA A 230 4.57 -5.72 6.77
N PHE A 231 4.67 -4.40 6.77
CA PHE A 231 4.53 -3.57 5.57
C PHE A 231 5.70 -2.60 5.48
N GLU A 232 6.21 -2.39 4.29
CA GLU A 232 6.89 -1.14 3.96
C GLU A 232 5.84 -0.04 3.78
N VAL A 233 6.04 1.08 4.48
CA VAL A 233 5.15 2.24 4.43
C VAL A 233 5.96 3.49 4.12
N VAL A 234 5.38 4.40 3.35
CA VAL A 234 5.87 5.78 3.25
C VAL A 234 5.57 6.48 4.57
N GLU A 235 6.57 7.13 5.14
CA GLU A 235 6.43 7.79 6.44
C GLU A 235 5.54 9.03 6.43
N LYS A 236 4.91 9.30 7.58
CA LYS A 236 4.05 10.47 7.79
C LYS A 236 4.83 11.78 7.81
N ALA A 237 4.11 12.89 7.65
CA ALA A 237 4.58 14.27 7.80
C ALA A 237 5.73 14.70 6.87
N GLN A 238 5.92 14.00 5.74
CA GLN A 238 6.89 14.39 4.73
C GLN A 238 6.25 15.43 3.78
N TYR A 239 6.54 16.71 4.04
CA TYR A 239 5.93 17.83 3.32
C TYR A 239 6.16 17.76 1.81
N GLN A 240 5.06 17.72 1.04
CA GLN A 240 5.08 17.63 -0.41
C GLN A 240 6.04 16.54 -0.94
N ALA A 241 6.08 15.40 -0.27
CA ALA A 241 6.96 14.29 -0.61
C ALA A 241 6.76 13.77 -2.04
N PHE A 242 5.56 13.92 -2.59
CA PHE A 242 5.26 13.49 -3.95
C PHE A 242 4.58 14.59 -4.76
N LYS A 243 4.84 14.59 -6.06
CA LYS A 243 4.17 15.45 -7.04
C LYS A 243 3.59 14.62 -8.16
N GLY A 244 2.40 15.01 -8.57
CA GLY A 244 1.69 14.47 -9.72
C GLY A 244 0.83 15.56 -10.33
N SER A 245 -0.07 15.16 -11.22
CA SER A 245 -0.98 16.07 -11.90
C SER A 245 -2.37 15.47 -11.99
N LEU A 246 -3.36 16.35 -12.04
CA LEU A 246 -4.74 16.01 -12.35
C LEU A 246 -5.21 16.83 -13.53
N THR A 247 -5.78 16.15 -14.50
CA THR A 247 -6.46 16.76 -15.64
C THR A 247 -7.96 16.54 -15.50
N LEU A 248 -8.72 17.63 -15.56
CA LEU A 248 -10.18 17.62 -15.59
C LEU A 248 -10.66 18.07 -16.97
N ARG A 249 -11.46 17.24 -17.62
CA ARG A 249 -12.13 17.54 -18.88
C ARG A 249 -13.59 17.90 -18.61
N GLN A 250 -14.12 18.85 -19.36
CA GLN A 250 -15.53 19.21 -19.25
C GLN A 250 -16.35 18.34 -20.21
N SER A 251 -17.51 17.87 -19.73
CA SER A 251 -18.55 17.32 -20.61
C SER A 251 -19.52 18.43 -21.01
N HIS A 252 -19.89 18.45 -22.28
CA HIS A 252 -20.83 19.39 -22.87
C HIS A 252 -22.21 18.76 -23.08
N GLY A 253 -22.39 17.51 -22.65
CA GLY A 253 -23.66 16.78 -22.79
C GLY A 253 -23.95 16.34 -24.23
N LEU A 254 -22.91 16.22 -25.07
CA LEU A 254 -23.06 15.71 -26.43
C LEU A 254 -23.32 14.19 -26.41
N PRO A 255 -23.98 13.63 -27.45
CA PRO A 255 -24.17 12.19 -27.57
C PRO A 255 -22.84 11.44 -27.46
N GLY A 256 -22.75 10.48 -26.53
CA GLY A 256 -21.53 9.70 -26.28
C GLY A 256 -20.56 10.31 -25.27
N GLU A 257 -20.88 11.47 -24.68
CA GLU A 257 -20.13 12.04 -23.56
C GLU A 257 -20.72 11.61 -22.20
N PRO A 258 -19.90 11.55 -21.13
CA PRO A 258 -20.39 11.36 -19.78
C PRO A 258 -21.38 12.45 -19.36
N ASP A 259 -22.39 12.11 -18.55
CA ASP A 259 -23.40 13.05 -18.07
C ASP A 259 -22.75 14.21 -17.27
N PRO A 260 -22.89 15.48 -17.69
CA PRO A 260 -22.34 16.63 -16.96
C PRO A 260 -22.80 16.73 -15.50
N GLN A 261 -24.04 16.31 -15.19
CA GLN A 261 -24.60 16.39 -13.83
C GLN A 261 -23.98 15.37 -12.87
N ARG A 262 -23.48 14.27 -13.42
CA ARG A 262 -22.77 13.21 -12.67
C ARG A 262 -21.25 13.41 -12.69
N SER A 263 -20.77 14.44 -13.34
CA SER A 263 -19.34 14.70 -13.53
C SER A 263 -18.84 15.83 -12.63
N TYR A 264 -17.57 15.77 -12.24
CA TYR A 264 -16.92 16.91 -11.61
C TYR A 264 -16.73 18.04 -12.62
N GLN A 265 -17.09 19.25 -12.19
CA GLN A 265 -17.01 20.44 -13.03
C GLN A 265 -15.80 21.29 -12.66
N THR A 266 -15.40 21.25 -11.39
CA THR A 266 -14.26 21.98 -10.85
C THR A 266 -13.49 21.13 -9.85
N VAL A 267 -12.24 21.52 -9.57
CA VAL A 267 -11.45 20.91 -8.49
C VAL A 267 -12.09 21.16 -7.12
N ASN A 268 -12.80 22.27 -6.95
CA ASN A 268 -13.54 22.55 -5.71
C ASN A 268 -14.63 21.49 -5.44
N ASP A 269 -15.28 20.99 -6.48
CA ASP A 269 -16.27 19.90 -6.35
C ASP A 269 -15.60 18.60 -5.90
N ILE A 270 -14.42 18.31 -6.47
CA ILE A 270 -13.59 17.16 -6.05
C ILE A 270 -13.23 17.29 -4.57
N CYS A 271 -12.69 18.43 -4.15
CA CYS A 271 -12.29 18.67 -2.76
C CYS A 271 -13.48 18.56 -1.80
N LYS A 272 -14.65 19.10 -2.16
CA LYS A 272 -15.87 18.99 -1.36
C LYS A 272 -16.29 17.54 -1.15
N ASP A 273 -16.34 16.75 -2.22
CA ASP A 273 -16.76 15.34 -2.15
C ASP A 273 -15.76 14.48 -1.38
N LEU A 274 -14.47 14.64 -1.66
CA LEU A 274 -13.40 13.96 -0.90
C LEU A 274 -13.49 14.30 0.58
N ASN A 275 -13.57 15.59 0.93
CA ASN A 275 -13.65 16.01 2.33
C ASN A 275 -14.91 15.49 3.01
N ARG A 276 -16.08 15.56 2.34
CA ARG A 276 -17.35 15.03 2.89
C ARG A 276 -17.20 13.54 3.21
N PHE A 277 -16.77 12.76 2.22
CA PHE A 277 -16.64 11.31 2.34
C PHE A 277 -15.60 10.92 3.39
N SER A 278 -14.38 11.44 3.27
CA SER A 278 -13.27 11.11 4.18
C SER A 278 -13.52 11.57 5.60
N LEU A 279 -14.13 12.74 5.82
CA LEU A 279 -14.45 13.23 7.17
C LEU A 279 -15.53 12.40 7.85
N ALA A 280 -16.55 11.97 7.10
CA ALA A 280 -17.57 11.06 7.63
C ALA A 280 -16.95 9.73 8.07
N GLN A 281 -16.10 9.14 7.23
CA GLN A 281 -15.38 7.90 7.56
C GLN A 281 -14.44 8.08 8.75
N PHE A 282 -13.75 9.22 8.84
CA PHE A 282 -12.87 9.55 9.96
C PHE A 282 -13.65 9.65 11.27
N ARG A 283 -14.77 10.39 11.29
CA ARG A 283 -15.63 10.53 12.49
C ARG A 283 -16.21 9.18 12.93
N GLN A 284 -16.77 8.42 11.98
CA GLN A 284 -17.28 7.09 12.27
C GLN A 284 -16.19 6.18 12.85
N SER A 285 -14.98 6.25 12.31
CA SER A 285 -13.84 5.46 12.82
C SER A 285 -13.40 5.95 14.20
N ALA A 286 -13.33 7.26 14.44
CA ALA A 286 -12.93 7.84 15.73
C ALA A 286 -13.90 7.47 16.87
N GLU A 287 -15.19 7.35 16.57
CA GLU A 287 -16.23 6.96 17.55
C GLU A 287 -16.24 5.46 17.86
N GLN A 288 -15.54 4.62 17.08
CA GLN A 288 -15.50 3.18 17.33
C GLN A 288 -14.80 2.87 18.66
N LYS A 289 -15.42 1.98 19.44
CA LYS A 289 -14.93 1.50 20.74
C LYS A 289 -13.46 1.03 20.70
N TYR A 290 -12.97 0.55 19.56
CA TYR A 290 -11.58 0.14 19.39
C TYR A 290 -10.59 1.29 19.63
N TRP A 291 -10.83 2.46 19.04
CA TRP A 291 -9.91 3.59 19.12
C TRP A 291 -10.04 4.35 20.44
N THR A 292 -11.25 4.38 21.01
CA THR A 292 -11.50 4.98 22.33
C THR A 292 -10.98 4.10 23.48
N ASN A 293 -10.97 2.77 23.33
CA ASN A 293 -10.47 1.82 24.35
C ASN A 293 -9.05 1.32 24.12
N SER A 294 -8.35 1.76 23.07
CA SER A 294 -6.95 1.39 22.81
C SER A 294 -6.02 2.56 23.13
N PRO A 295 -5.64 2.77 24.41
CA PRO A 295 -4.76 3.88 24.81
C PRO A 295 -3.39 3.84 24.10
N ASN A 296 -2.92 2.66 23.70
CA ASN A 296 -1.68 2.48 22.95
C ASN A 296 -1.80 2.83 21.45
N ALA A 297 -2.99 2.73 20.87
CA ALA A 297 -3.20 3.07 19.46
C ALA A 297 -3.23 4.60 19.29
N THR A 298 -3.89 5.34 20.17
CA THR A 298 -3.91 6.81 20.13
C THR A 298 -2.53 7.41 20.42
N ALA A 299 -1.81 6.92 21.43
CA ALA A 299 -0.49 7.46 21.80
C ALA A 299 0.57 7.34 20.69
N LYS A 300 0.54 6.28 19.86
CA LYS A 300 1.52 6.07 18.77
C LYS A 300 1.29 6.92 17.53
N TRP A 301 0.07 7.42 17.31
CA TRP A 301 -0.25 8.21 16.12
C TRP A 301 0.04 9.70 16.34
N PHE A 302 -0.14 10.18 17.58
CA PHE A 302 0.13 11.56 17.99
C PHE A 302 1.53 11.82 18.57
N ALA A 303 2.32 10.76 18.82
CA ALA A 303 3.76 10.86 19.05
C ALA A 303 4.54 10.78 17.71
#